data_AF-A0A672K3H5-F1
#
_entry.id   AF-A0A672K3H5-F1
#
_cell.length_a   1.000
_cell.length_b   1.000
_cell.length_c   1.000
_cell.angle_alpha   90.00
_cell.angle_beta   90.00
_cell.angle_gamma   90.00
#
_symmetry.space_group_name_H-M   'P 1'
#
loop_
_entity.id
_entity.type
_entity.pdbx_description
1 polymer ?
#
loop_
_entity_poly.entity_id
_entity_poly.type
_entity_poly.pdbx_seq_one_letter_code
_entity_poly.pdbx_strand_id
1 'polypeptide(L)'
;TPKTPTTPTSPLSPSFSSSVGPLSPRLQTGDPIRDKCIEMLGMAAEIEDHILSKHMSADMKYKNRVRSRISNLKDPKNPNLRKNVLAGAIELSRIAIMTAEEMASDELKQLRNVLTQEAIREHQMAKTGGTSTDLLQCGKCKKKNCTYNQVHQ
;
A
#
# COMPACT_ATOMS: atom_id res chain seq x y z
N THR A 1 -20.70 28.90 -52.50
CA THR A 1 -19.68 27.84 -52.51
C THR A 1 -19.81 27.03 -51.23
N PRO A 2 -20.07 25.71 -51.29
CA PRO A 2 -20.19 24.89 -50.08
C PRO A 2 -18.80 24.56 -49.53
N LYS A 3 -18.60 24.73 -48.21
CA LYS A 3 -17.37 24.32 -47.52
C LYS A 3 -17.43 22.81 -47.22
N THR A 4 -16.42 22.08 -47.67
CA THR A 4 -16.19 20.66 -47.42
C THR A 4 -15.96 20.39 -45.93
N PRO A 5 -16.51 19.31 -45.33
CA PRO A 5 -16.20 18.94 -43.96
C PRO A 5 -14.88 18.19 -43.88
N THR A 6 -13.96 18.65 -43.04
CA THR A 6 -12.69 17.97 -42.71
C THR A 6 -12.92 16.91 -41.63
N THR A 7 -12.46 15.69 -41.92
CA THR A 7 -12.48 14.50 -41.06
C THR A 7 -11.65 14.71 -39.78
N PRO A 8 -12.10 14.24 -38.59
CA PRO A 8 -11.29 14.30 -37.38
C PRO A 8 -10.16 13.27 -37.41
N THR A 9 -8.92 13.73 -37.23
CA THR A 9 -7.73 12.90 -37.08
C THR A 9 -7.74 12.21 -35.71
N SER A 10 -7.62 10.87 -35.71
CA SER A 10 -7.52 10.06 -34.49
C SER A 10 -6.24 10.37 -33.71
N PRO A 11 -6.26 10.33 -32.36
CA PRO A 11 -5.07 10.60 -31.56
C PRO A 11 -4.07 9.43 -31.65
N LEU A 12 -2.79 9.78 -31.78
CA LEU A 12 -1.67 8.85 -31.71
C LEU A 12 -1.65 8.13 -30.36
N SER A 13 -1.40 6.82 -30.38
CA SER A 13 -1.24 5.99 -29.19
C SER A 13 -0.01 6.44 -28.38
N PRO A 14 -0.06 6.42 -27.03
CA PRO A 14 1.09 6.80 -26.21
C PRO A 14 2.24 5.80 -26.38
N SER A 15 3.44 6.31 -26.57
CA SER A 15 4.67 5.52 -26.62
C SER A 15 5.09 5.16 -25.20
N PHE A 16 5.17 3.86 -24.90
CA PHE A 16 5.63 3.33 -23.61
C PHE A 16 7.12 3.00 -23.76
N SER A 17 7.99 3.75 -23.09
CA SER A 17 9.41 3.39 -23.01
C SER A 17 9.59 2.17 -22.11
N SER A 18 10.03 1.06 -22.69
CA SER A 18 10.36 -0.18 -21.98
C SER A 18 11.67 -0.01 -21.21
N SER A 19 11.62 0.01 -19.87
CA SER A 19 12.79 0.12 -18.99
C SER A 19 13.21 -1.19 -18.32
N VAL A 20 12.86 -2.34 -18.91
CA VAL A 20 13.21 -3.66 -18.36
C VAL A 20 13.89 -4.48 -19.46
N GLY A 21 14.97 -5.17 -19.12
CA GLY A 21 15.94 -5.76 -20.05
C GLY A 21 15.36 -6.69 -21.13
N PRO A 22 16.12 -6.98 -22.20
CA PRO A 22 15.61 -7.68 -23.37
C PRO A 22 15.13 -9.09 -23.00
N LEU A 23 13.90 -9.41 -23.43
CA LEU A 23 13.35 -10.76 -23.39
C LEU A 23 14.29 -11.76 -24.07
N SER A 24 14.23 -13.02 -23.65
CA SER A 24 14.93 -14.11 -24.35
C SER A 24 14.57 -14.09 -25.84
N PRO A 25 15.56 -14.10 -26.77
CA PRO A 25 15.33 -13.97 -28.21
C PRO A 25 14.33 -14.99 -28.81
N ARG A 26 14.13 -16.12 -28.11
CA ARG A 26 13.25 -17.22 -28.53
C ARG A 26 11.75 -16.92 -28.35
N LEU A 27 11.39 -15.87 -27.63
CA LEU A 27 10.00 -15.52 -27.30
C LEU A 27 9.54 -14.21 -27.97
N GLN A 28 10.40 -13.54 -28.74
CA GLN A 28 10.06 -12.31 -29.43
C GLN A 28 9.12 -12.62 -30.60
N THR A 29 7.89 -12.13 -30.50
CA THR A 29 6.85 -12.32 -31.51
C THR A 29 6.83 -11.19 -32.53
N GLY A 30 7.52 -10.07 -32.26
CA GLY A 30 7.51 -8.86 -33.08
C GLY A 30 6.25 -7.99 -32.90
N ASP A 31 5.32 -8.42 -32.06
CA ASP A 31 4.14 -7.66 -31.64
C ASP A 31 4.39 -7.11 -30.23
N PRO A 32 4.43 -5.78 -30.06
CA PRO A 32 4.79 -5.17 -28.78
C PRO A 32 3.82 -5.50 -27.64
N ILE A 33 2.54 -5.75 -27.95
CA ILE A 33 1.53 -6.11 -26.95
C ILE A 33 1.78 -7.55 -26.49
N ARG A 34 2.00 -8.47 -27.44
CA ARG A 34 2.26 -9.87 -27.12
C ARG A 34 3.55 -10.05 -26.34
N ASP A 35 4.60 -9.35 -26.74
CA ASP A 35 5.90 -9.41 -26.07
C ASP A 35 5.79 -8.89 -24.62
N LYS A 36 5.01 -7.82 -24.39
CA LYS A 36 4.76 -7.33 -23.03
C LYS A 36 3.95 -8.31 -22.18
N CYS A 37 2.98 -9.02 -22.77
CA CYS A 37 2.24 -10.07 -22.08
C CYS A 37 3.16 -11.23 -21.65
N ILE A 38 4.11 -11.62 -22.49
CA ILE A 38 5.10 -12.66 -22.17
C ILE A 38 5.99 -12.22 -21.01
N GLU A 39 6.47 -10.97 -21.04
CA GLU A 39 7.25 -10.39 -19.94
C GLU A 39 6.48 -10.40 -18.62
N MET A 40 5.21 -10.00 -18.65
CA MET A 40 4.34 -10.03 -17.48
C MET A 40 4.12 -11.44 -16.92
N LEU A 41 4.00 -12.44 -17.79
CA LEU A 41 3.91 -13.83 -17.37
C LEU A 41 5.21 -14.32 -16.73
N GLY A 42 6.37 -13.91 -17.26
CA GLY A 42 7.68 -14.18 -16.66
C GLY A 42 7.78 -13.61 -15.24
N MET A 43 7.46 -12.33 -15.06
CA MET A 43 7.45 -11.71 -13.73
C MET A 43 6.48 -12.40 -12.76
N ALA A 44 5.31 -12.84 -13.25
CA ALA A 44 4.34 -13.55 -12.41
C ALA A 44 4.88 -14.91 -11.93
N ALA A 45 5.60 -15.64 -12.80
CA ALA A 45 6.25 -16.89 -12.43
C ALA A 45 7.36 -16.66 -11.38
N GLU A 46 8.20 -15.65 -11.57
CA GLU A 46 9.26 -15.31 -10.60
C GLU A 46 8.70 -14.90 -9.22
N ILE A 47 7.60 -14.14 -9.19
CA ILE A 47 6.92 -13.82 -7.92
C ILE A 47 6.42 -15.10 -7.25
N GLU A 48 5.85 -16.03 -8.01
CA GLU A 48 5.34 -17.30 -7.50
C GLU A 48 6.48 -18.17 -6.93
N ASP A 49 7.60 -18.28 -7.63
CA ASP A 49 8.81 -18.96 -7.15
C ASP A 49 9.32 -18.36 -5.84
N HIS A 50 9.34 -17.03 -5.74
CA HIS A 50 9.72 -16.36 -4.48
C HIS A 50 8.74 -16.64 -3.35
N ILE A 51 7.44 -16.70 -3.62
CA ILE A 51 6.45 -17.10 -2.62
C ILE A 51 6.71 -18.55 -2.20
N LEU A 52 6.84 -19.47 -3.14
CA LEU A 52 7.10 -20.88 -2.88
C LEU A 52 8.40 -21.08 -2.09
N SER A 53 9.46 -20.33 -2.38
CA SER A 53 10.73 -20.41 -1.61
C SER A 53 10.58 -20.16 -0.11
N LYS A 54 9.51 -19.45 0.32
CA LYS A 54 9.20 -19.18 1.73
C LYS A 54 8.23 -20.18 2.34
N HIS A 55 7.66 -21.07 1.53
CA HIS A 55 6.71 -22.09 1.93
C HIS A 55 7.29 -23.49 1.67
N MET A 56 7.23 -24.39 2.66
CA MET A 56 7.78 -25.74 2.50
C MET A 56 7.01 -26.59 1.48
N SER A 57 5.77 -26.20 1.17
CA SER A 57 4.90 -26.85 0.18
C SER A 57 3.79 -25.89 -0.27
N ALA A 58 3.04 -26.28 -1.30
CA ALA A 58 1.86 -25.56 -1.81
C ALA A 58 0.64 -25.66 -0.87
N ASP A 59 0.84 -25.32 0.40
CA ASP A 59 -0.14 -25.36 1.46
C ASP A 59 -1.16 -24.21 1.36
N MET A 60 -2.12 -24.15 2.30
CA MET A 60 -3.10 -23.06 2.31
C MET A 60 -2.45 -21.68 2.52
N LYS A 61 -1.31 -21.59 3.21
CA LYS A 61 -0.62 -20.32 3.43
C LYS A 61 -0.02 -19.79 2.13
N TYR A 62 0.61 -20.65 1.33
CA TYR A 62 1.06 -20.34 -0.01
C TYR A 62 -0.09 -19.85 -0.90
N LYS A 63 -1.21 -20.60 -0.97
CA LYS A 63 -2.38 -20.22 -1.79
C LYS A 63 -3.01 -18.90 -1.34
N ASN A 64 -3.08 -18.67 -0.02
CA ASN A 64 -3.54 -17.40 0.56
C ASN A 64 -2.62 -16.25 0.15
N ARG A 65 -1.30 -16.46 0.17
CA ARG A 65 -0.31 -15.47 -0.24
C ARG A 65 -0.46 -15.10 -1.72
N VAL A 66 -0.56 -16.09 -2.59
CA VAL A 66 -0.80 -15.88 -4.04
C VAL A 66 -2.11 -15.11 -4.26
N ARG A 67 -3.21 -15.53 -3.63
CA ARG A 67 -4.51 -14.82 -3.72
C ARG A 67 -4.41 -13.37 -3.26
N SER A 68 -3.68 -13.10 -2.18
CA SER A 68 -3.43 -11.75 -1.69
C SER A 68 -2.66 -10.89 -2.71
N ARG A 69 -1.64 -11.44 -3.39
CA ARG A 69 -0.94 -10.70 -4.46
C ARG A 69 -1.84 -10.37 -5.62
N ILE A 70 -2.65 -11.34 -6.05
CA ILE A 70 -3.61 -11.13 -7.13
C ILE A 70 -4.59 -10.00 -6.77
N SER A 71 -5.16 -10.01 -5.56
CA SER A 71 -6.14 -8.99 -5.16
C SER A 71 -5.51 -7.60 -5.04
N ASN A 72 -4.29 -7.48 -4.50
CA ASN A 72 -3.61 -6.19 -4.34
C ASN A 72 -3.12 -5.63 -5.68
N LEU A 73 -2.55 -6.45 -6.57
CA LEU A 73 -2.08 -6.02 -7.90
C LEU A 73 -3.24 -5.70 -8.86
N LYS A 74 -4.43 -6.25 -8.62
CA LYS A 74 -5.65 -5.94 -9.38
C LYS A 74 -6.47 -4.81 -8.77
N ASP A 75 -6.07 -4.24 -7.64
CA ASP A 75 -6.86 -3.20 -6.97
C ASP A 75 -6.96 -1.94 -7.84
N PRO A 76 -8.17 -1.57 -8.32
CA PRO A 76 -8.35 -0.38 -9.13
C PRO A 76 -8.10 0.92 -8.34
N LYS A 77 -8.16 0.87 -6.99
CA LYS A 77 -7.92 2.03 -6.12
C LYS A 77 -6.43 2.29 -5.87
N ASN A 78 -5.56 1.32 -6.20
CA ASN A 78 -4.10 1.47 -6.08
C ASN A 78 -3.37 0.98 -7.35
N PRO A 79 -3.58 1.63 -8.52
CA PRO A 79 -2.91 1.24 -9.76
C PRO A 79 -1.40 1.47 -9.71
N ASN A 80 -0.92 2.34 -8.81
CA ASN A 80 0.50 2.65 -8.66
C ASN A 80 1.31 1.46 -8.15
N LEU A 81 0.74 0.60 -7.30
CA LEU A 81 1.42 -0.63 -6.88
C LEU A 81 1.83 -1.48 -8.08
N ARG A 82 0.89 -1.74 -9.00
CA ARG A 82 1.17 -2.51 -10.22
C ARG A 82 2.18 -1.81 -11.11
N LYS A 83 2.08 -0.49 -11.28
CA LYS A 83 3.04 0.29 -12.08
C LYS A 83 4.46 0.20 -11.51
N ASN A 84 4.61 0.34 -10.20
CA ASN A 84 5.91 0.29 -9.54
C ASN A 84 6.57 -1.10 -9.64
N VAL A 85 5.78 -2.18 -9.58
CA VAL A 85 6.29 -3.54 -9.82
C VAL A 85 6.73 -3.70 -11.28
N LEU A 86 5.88 -3.32 -12.25
CA LEU A 86 6.21 -3.42 -13.69
C LEU A 86 7.40 -2.54 -14.11
N ALA A 87 7.62 -1.42 -13.42
CA ALA A 87 8.75 -0.53 -13.66
C ALA A 87 10.03 -0.94 -12.91
N GLY A 88 9.99 -1.99 -12.08
CA GLY A 88 11.12 -2.44 -11.26
C GLY A 88 11.41 -1.58 -10.03
N ALA A 89 10.58 -0.59 -9.69
CA ALA A 89 10.70 0.19 -8.46
C ALA A 89 10.41 -0.65 -7.20
N ILE A 90 9.62 -1.72 -7.36
CA ILE A 90 9.44 -2.76 -6.34
C ILE A 90 9.95 -4.08 -6.91
N GLU A 91 11.02 -4.60 -6.31
CA GLU A 91 11.59 -5.90 -6.62
C GLU A 91 10.58 -7.04 -6.52
N LEU A 92 10.67 -8.03 -7.41
CA LEU A 92 9.77 -9.18 -7.44
C LEU A 92 9.88 -10.03 -6.17
N SER A 93 11.09 -10.14 -5.63
CA SER A 93 11.36 -10.78 -4.33
C SER A 93 10.73 -10.01 -3.17
N ARG A 94 10.71 -8.67 -3.23
CA ARG A 94 10.12 -7.82 -2.19
C ARG A 94 8.60 -7.94 -2.21
N ILE A 95 7.97 -7.83 -3.37
CA ILE A 95 6.50 -7.97 -3.45
C ILE A 95 6.06 -9.35 -2.96
N ALA A 96 6.81 -10.43 -3.20
CA ALA A 96 6.47 -11.78 -2.68
C ALA A 96 6.35 -11.85 -1.15
N ILE A 97 7.11 -11.04 -0.40
CA ILE A 97 7.12 -11.07 1.07
C ILE A 97 6.30 -9.98 1.77
N MET A 98 6.08 -8.82 1.13
CA MET A 98 5.40 -7.64 1.71
C MET A 98 4.05 -7.95 2.38
N THR A 99 3.70 -7.19 3.42
CA THR A 99 2.38 -7.33 4.06
C THR A 99 1.28 -6.59 3.27
N ALA A 100 0.02 -6.83 3.62
CA ALA A 100 -1.11 -6.12 2.99
C ALA A 100 -1.09 -4.62 3.31
N GLU A 101 -0.60 -4.26 4.50
CA GLU A 101 -0.42 -2.89 4.95
C GLU A 101 0.69 -2.21 4.14
N GLU A 102 1.81 -2.90 3.91
CA GLU A 102 2.92 -2.39 3.10
C GLU A 102 2.56 -2.26 1.61
N MET A 103 1.60 -3.04 1.10
CA MET A 103 1.11 -2.94 -0.29
C MET A 103 0.03 -1.87 -0.48
N ALA A 104 -0.54 -1.33 0.59
CA ALA A 104 -1.58 -0.31 0.51
C ALA A 104 -1.08 0.98 -0.18
N SER A 105 -2.01 1.82 -0.63
CA SER A 105 -1.68 3.14 -1.17
C SER A 105 -0.99 4.00 -0.12
N ASP A 106 -0.13 4.91 -0.55
CA ASP A 106 0.62 5.78 0.37
C ASP A 106 -0.31 6.66 1.20
N GLU A 107 -1.42 7.11 0.61
CA GLU A 107 -2.49 7.83 1.31
C GLU A 107 -3.11 6.99 2.43
N LEU A 108 -3.48 5.73 2.16
CA LEU A 108 -4.09 4.86 3.16
C LEU A 108 -3.09 4.48 4.27
N LYS A 109 -1.82 4.26 3.91
CA LYS A 109 -0.75 4.05 4.89
C LYS A 109 -0.59 5.24 5.80
N GLN A 110 -0.53 6.44 5.23
CA GLN A 110 -0.38 7.68 5.99
C GLN A 110 -1.59 7.90 6.90
N LEU A 111 -2.81 7.69 6.40
CA LEU A 111 -4.03 7.78 7.19
C LEU A 111 -4.00 6.80 8.37
N ARG A 112 -3.65 5.53 8.14
CA ARG A 112 -3.53 4.53 9.21
C ARG A 112 -2.50 4.94 10.25
N ASN A 113 -1.35 5.47 9.83
CA ASN A 113 -0.29 5.94 10.72
C ASN A 113 -0.79 7.09 11.61
N VAL A 114 -1.45 8.10 11.02
CA VAL A 114 -2.03 9.23 11.76
C VAL A 114 -3.05 8.74 12.79
N LEU A 115 -4.02 7.92 12.37
CA LEU A 115 -5.07 7.42 13.25
C LEU A 115 -4.51 6.55 14.39
N THR A 116 -3.50 5.73 14.09
CA THR A 116 -2.83 4.89 15.09
C THR A 116 -2.10 5.75 16.10
N GLN A 117 -1.38 6.78 15.65
CA GLN A 117 -0.68 7.71 16.52
C GLN A 117 -1.64 8.56 17.36
N GLU A 118 -2.78 8.94 16.81
CA GLU A 118 -3.84 9.63 17.52
C GLU A 118 -4.45 8.77 18.63
N ALA A 119 -4.77 7.51 18.34
CA ALA A 119 -5.27 6.56 19.33
C ALA A 119 -4.26 6.33 20.47
N ILE A 120 -2.96 6.20 20.14
CA ILE A 120 -1.90 6.06 21.15
C ILE A 120 -1.83 7.31 22.03
N ARG A 121 -1.86 8.50 21.42
CA ARG A 121 -1.80 9.77 22.15
C ARG A 121 -3.01 9.92 23.06
N GLU A 122 -4.21 9.67 22.55
CA GLU A 122 -5.45 9.75 23.35
C GLU A 122 -5.41 8.78 24.53
N HIS A 123 -4.99 7.53 24.30
CA HIS A 123 -4.86 6.53 25.35
C HIS A 123 -3.86 6.94 26.44
N GLN A 124 -2.73 7.56 26.06
CA GLN A 124 -1.75 8.07 27.03
C GLN A 124 -2.24 9.31 27.80
N MET A 125 -3.13 10.11 27.21
CA MET A 125 -3.64 11.34 27.82
C MET A 125 -4.85 11.12 28.73
N ALA A 126 -5.43 9.91 28.76
CA ALA A 126 -6.48 9.54 29.70
C ALA A 126 -5.95 9.58 31.15
N LYS A 127 -6.04 10.75 31.77
CA LYS A 127 -5.68 10.97 33.18
C LYS A 127 -6.60 10.13 34.07
N THR A 128 -6.03 9.14 34.76
CA THR A 128 -6.67 8.37 35.84
C THR A 128 -6.72 9.14 37.16
N GLY A 129 -6.91 10.46 37.09
CA GLY A 129 -6.97 11.35 38.26
C GLY A 129 -8.38 11.88 38.47
N GLY A 130 -8.70 12.22 39.72
CA GLY A 130 -9.96 12.90 40.06
C GLY A 130 -10.13 14.26 39.37
N THR A 131 -11.22 14.94 39.69
CA THR A 131 -11.50 16.26 39.14
C THR A 131 -10.48 17.28 39.66
N SER A 132 -9.72 17.90 38.75
CA SER A 132 -8.84 19.03 39.07
C SER A 132 -9.68 20.21 39.55
N THR A 133 -9.27 20.84 40.66
CA THR A 133 -9.96 21.97 41.27
C THR A 133 -8.99 22.95 41.88
N ASP A 134 -9.26 24.25 41.67
CA ASP A 134 -8.51 25.38 42.26
C ASP A 134 -9.14 25.92 43.55
N LEU A 135 -10.23 25.28 44.02
CA LEU A 135 -10.93 25.66 45.25
C LEU A 135 -10.10 25.36 46.50
N LEU A 136 -9.13 24.44 46.41
CA LEU A 136 -8.32 23.96 47.52
C LEU A 136 -6.87 24.43 47.32
N GLN A 137 -6.24 24.97 48.36
CA GLN A 137 -4.82 25.33 48.34
C GLN A 137 -4.00 24.29 49.09
N CYS A 138 -2.95 23.75 48.45
CA CYS A 138 -2.07 22.78 49.08
C CYS A 138 -1.26 23.43 50.21
N GLY A 139 -1.36 22.91 51.43
CA GLY A 139 -0.61 23.45 52.59
C GLY A 139 0.91 23.35 52.47
N LYS A 140 1.44 22.38 51.69
CA LYS A 140 2.89 22.18 51.51
C LYS A 140 3.49 23.10 50.45
N CYS A 141 2.97 23.06 49.23
CA CYS A 141 3.53 23.80 48.10
C CYS A 141 2.84 25.14 47.84
N LYS A 142 1.75 25.45 48.57
CA LYS A 142 0.91 26.66 48.45
C LYS A 142 0.27 26.89 47.07
N LYS A 143 0.34 25.91 46.15
CA LYS A 143 -0.32 25.94 44.85
C LYS A 143 -1.79 25.51 44.97
N LYS A 144 -2.65 25.99 44.07
CA LYS A 144 -4.09 25.68 44.05
C LYS A 144 -4.48 24.50 43.16
N ASN A 145 -3.55 23.89 42.42
CA ASN A 145 -3.81 22.77 41.50
C ASN A 145 -4.06 21.43 42.21
N CYS A 146 -5.15 21.34 42.98
CA CYS A 146 -5.52 20.14 43.75
C CYS A 146 -6.46 19.23 42.94
N THR A 147 -6.58 17.97 43.36
CA THR A 147 -7.46 16.97 42.73
C THR A 147 -8.39 16.39 43.78
N TYR A 148 -9.70 16.33 43.50
CA TYR A 148 -10.72 15.81 44.42
C TYR A 148 -11.33 14.49 43.91
N ASN A 149 -11.49 13.53 44.81
CA ASN A 149 -12.16 12.25 44.58
C ASN A 149 -13.20 12.02 45.69
N GLN A 150 -14.45 11.73 45.32
CA GLN A 150 -15.51 11.36 46.28
C GLN A 150 -15.54 9.86 46.49
N VAL A 151 -15.33 9.42 47.73
CA VAL A 151 -15.58 8.03 48.13
C VAL A 151 -16.98 7.98 48.71
N HIS A 152 -17.89 7.26 48.04
CA HIS A 152 -19.20 6.94 48.61
C HIS A 152 -19.05 5.70 49.49
N GLN A 153 -19.60 5.77 50.70
CA GLN A 153 -19.56 4.70 51.70
C GLN A 153 -20.86 3.90 51.67
#